data_AF-A0A939D6K6-F1
#
_entry.id   AF-A0A939D6K6-F1
#
_cell.length_a   1.000
_cell.length_b   1.000
_cell.length_c   1.000
_cell.angle_alpha   90.00
_cell.angle_beta   90.00
_cell.angle_gamma   90.00
#
_symmetry.space_group_name_H-M   'P 1'
#
loop_
_entity.id
_entity.type
_entity.pdbx_description
1 polymer ?
#
loop_
_entity_poly.entity_id
_entity_poly.type
_entity_poly.pdbx_seq_one_letter_code
_entity_poly.pdbx_strand_id
1 'polypeptide(L)'
;MAESMEPAIESIVRAEALASAPEEPVTPVAQAAALAEDSSNTEIQNTQSIPEKADSQYEKDLDVLARLITAEAQGEPYDAKVAVGAVVMNRVESGLWAATIKDVIYQNINGYYQFTPVANGWINKPAESESIKAAQAALSGVDPTSGAQFYYDDKATNTWILSKPISVQIGHMTYAYN
;
A
#
# COMPACT_ATOMS: atom_id res chain seq x y z
N MET A 1 33.32 -31.75 17.99
CA MET A 1 32.84 -32.52 16.84
C MET A 1 31.34 -32.28 16.73
N ALA A 2 30.95 -31.55 15.68
CA ALA A 2 29.60 -31.26 15.15
C ALA A 2 29.82 -30.05 14.21
N GLU A 3 30.33 -30.23 12.99
CA GLU A 3 29.60 -30.62 11.76
C GLU A 3 28.56 -29.55 11.41
N SER A 4 29.00 -28.44 10.80
CA SER A 4 29.12 -28.21 9.35
C SER A 4 27.77 -28.34 8.63
N MET A 5 27.18 -27.18 8.33
CA MET A 5 26.13 -27.06 7.32
C MET A 5 26.25 -25.67 6.69
N GLU A 6 26.98 -25.60 5.58
CA GLU A 6 27.06 -24.43 4.70
C GLU A 6 25.82 -24.40 3.77
N PRO A 7 25.21 -23.24 3.49
CA PRO A 7 24.25 -23.12 2.40
C PRO A 7 24.97 -22.83 1.07
N ALA A 8 24.68 -23.66 0.07
CA ALA A 8 25.17 -23.53 -1.30
C ALA A 8 24.66 -22.25 -1.97
N ILE A 9 25.60 -21.47 -2.51
CA ILE A 9 25.39 -20.31 -3.38
C ILE A 9 25.40 -20.85 -4.82
N GLU A 10 24.30 -20.73 -5.57
CA GLU A 10 24.37 -20.77 -7.03
C GLU A 10 24.19 -19.37 -7.62
N SER A 11 25.22 -18.98 -8.36
CA SER A 11 25.34 -17.75 -9.12
C SER A 11 24.78 -17.96 -10.53
N ILE A 12 23.98 -17.02 -11.04
CA ILE A 12 23.79 -16.84 -12.48
C ILE A 12 24.01 -15.37 -12.83
N VAL A 13 24.80 -15.18 -13.87
CA VAL A 13 25.47 -13.95 -14.29
C VAL A 13 24.78 -13.42 -15.56
N ARG A 14 24.42 -12.12 -15.55
CA ARG A 14 24.53 -11.11 -16.63
C ARG A 14 23.91 -11.32 -18.02
N ALA A 15 23.14 -10.30 -18.45
CA ALA A 15 23.18 -9.59 -19.77
C ALA A 15 22.14 -8.43 -19.71
N GLU A 16 22.48 -7.14 -19.76
CA GLU A 16 22.87 -6.26 -20.89
C GLU A 16 21.85 -6.11 -22.05
N ALA A 17 21.31 -4.88 -22.22
CA ALA A 17 20.98 -4.13 -23.46
C ALA A 17 19.79 -3.16 -23.20
N LEU A 18 19.89 -1.82 -23.18
CA LEU A 18 20.17 -0.81 -24.23
C LEU A 18 19.26 -0.84 -25.47
N ALA A 19 18.21 0.00 -25.47
CA ALA A 19 17.56 0.69 -26.61
C ALA A 19 16.44 1.59 -26.00
N SER A 20 16.39 2.92 -26.04
CA SER A 20 16.56 3.95 -27.08
C SER A 20 15.52 3.91 -28.22
N ALA A 21 14.79 5.04 -28.33
CA ALA A 21 13.92 5.55 -29.40
C ALA A 21 12.41 5.24 -29.34
N PRO A 22 11.53 6.10 -29.90
CA PRO A 22 11.59 7.57 -30.07
C PRO A 22 10.31 8.33 -29.62
N GLU A 23 10.47 9.60 -29.29
CA GLU A 23 9.39 10.61 -29.31
C GLU A 23 9.05 10.98 -30.77
N GLU A 24 7.77 11.24 -31.08
CA GLU A 24 7.23 12.12 -32.13
C GLU A 24 5.67 12.14 -31.99
N PRO A 25 4.88 13.11 -32.51
CA PRO A 25 5.02 14.57 -32.55
C PRO A 25 3.73 15.32 -32.11
N VAL A 26 3.81 16.65 -32.09
CA VAL A 26 2.80 17.63 -31.62
C VAL A 26 1.79 18.13 -32.68
N THR A 27 0.51 18.24 -32.27
CA THR A 27 -0.53 19.30 -32.60
C THR A 27 -1.07 19.47 -34.04
N PRO A 28 -2.12 20.31 -34.31
CA PRO A 28 -3.14 21.00 -33.48
C PRO A 28 -4.60 20.72 -33.97
N VAL A 29 -5.64 21.34 -33.37
CA VAL A 29 -6.94 21.79 -33.96
C VAL A 29 -7.92 22.03 -32.78
N ALA A 30 -8.13 23.26 -32.32
CA ALA A 30 -8.99 24.32 -32.85
C ALA A 30 -10.25 24.48 -31.97
N GLN A 31 -10.42 25.70 -31.48
CA GLN A 31 -11.52 26.19 -30.67
C GLN A 31 -12.66 26.69 -31.58
N ALA A 32 -13.90 26.28 -31.31
CA ALA A 32 -15.09 27.01 -31.74
C ALA A 32 -16.27 26.67 -30.83
N ALA A 33 -16.87 27.71 -30.25
CA ALA A 33 -18.10 27.68 -29.49
C ALA A 33 -19.32 27.84 -30.43
N ALA A 34 -20.43 27.15 -30.15
CA ALA A 34 -21.77 27.59 -30.53
C ALA A 34 -22.84 26.87 -29.69
N LEU A 35 -23.75 27.67 -29.11
CA LEU A 35 -24.98 27.29 -28.41
C LEU A 35 -26.11 27.03 -29.41
N ALA A 36 -26.95 26.02 -29.16
CA ALA A 36 -28.42 26.09 -29.27
C ALA A 36 -29.06 24.76 -28.84
N GLU A 37 -30.14 24.87 -28.08
CA GLU A 37 -30.97 23.83 -27.47
C GLU A 37 -31.97 23.21 -28.45
N ASP A 38 -32.35 21.94 -28.26
CA ASP A 38 -33.77 21.52 -28.24
C ASP A 38 -33.92 20.10 -27.66
N SER A 39 -35.00 19.92 -26.91
CA SER A 39 -35.39 18.74 -26.15
C SER A 39 -36.17 17.74 -27.01
N SER A 40 -35.86 16.43 -26.92
CA SER A 40 -36.85 15.36 -26.70
C SER A 40 -36.24 13.96 -26.81
N ASN A 41 -36.08 13.37 -25.63
CA ASN A 41 -36.35 11.98 -25.27
C ASN A 41 -36.41 10.90 -26.37
N THR A 42 -35.48 9.94 -26.33
CA THR A 42 -35.79 8.53 -26.64
C THR A 42 -34.96 7.64 -25.71
N GLU A 43 -35.66 6.98 -24.80
CA GLU A 43 -35.17 5.90 -23.97
C GLU A 43 -34.57 4.79 -24.83
N ILE A 44 -33.32 4.43 -24.55
CA ILE A 44 -32.83 3.07 -24.79
C ILE A 44 -32.31 2.56 -23.46
N GLN A 45 -33.17 1.84 -22.75
CA GLN A 45 -32.76 1.00 -21.63
C GLN A 45 -31.92 -0.16 -22.17
N ASN A 46 -30.61 -0.06 -22.00
CA ASN A 46 -29.71 -1.19 -22.06
C ASN A 46 -28.79 -1.13 -20.84
N THR A 47 -29.33 -1.46 -19.67
CA THR A 47 -28.55 -1.68 -18.45
C THR A 47 -27.80 -3.02 -18.57
N GLN A 48 -26.72 -3.01 -19.35
CA GLN A 48 -25.67 -4.01 -19.18
C GLN A 48 -25.00 -3.75 -17.83
N SER A 49 -25.16 -4.71 -16.93
CA SER A 49 -24.70 -4.70 -15.55
C SER A 49 -23.17 -4.53 -15.51
N ILE A 50 -22.72 -3.34 -15.13
CA ILE A 50 -21.33 -3.06 -14.81
C ILE A 50 -21.09 -3.60 -13.39
N PRO A 51 -20.01 -4.36 -13.11
CA PRO A 51 -19.82 -4.98 -11.79
C PRO A 51 -19.55 -3.90 -10.71
N GLU A 52 -20.61 -3.47 -10.02
CA GLU A 52 -20.64 -2.52 -8.90
C GLU A 52 -19.81 -2.97 -7.66
N LYS A 53 -19.23 -4.17 -7.71
CA LYS A 53 -18.54 -4.79 -6.57
C LYS A 53 -17.14 -4.19 -6.31
N ALA A 54 -16.45 -3.73 -7.35
CA ALA A 54 -15.06 -3.25 -7.24
C ALA A 54 -14.97 -1.91 -6.50
N ASP A 55 -15.86 -0.97 -6.80
CA ASP A 55 -15.95 0.33 -6.10
C ASP A 55 -16.22 0.11 -4.60
N SER A 56 -17.11 -0.82 -4.26
CA SER A 56 -17.47 -1.08 -2.86
C SER A 56 -16.36 -1.71 -2.01
N GLN A 57 -15.42 -2.44 -2.61
CA GLN A 57 -14.35 -3.11 -1.87
C GLN A 57 -13.14 -2.18 -1.74
N TYR A 58 -12.79 -1.48 -2.83
CA TYR A 58 -11.75 -0.46 -2.81
C TYR A 58 -12.03 0.60 -1.73
N GLU A 59 -13.25 1.13 -1.65
CA GLU A 59 -13.60 2.13 -0.63
C GLU A 59 -13.50 1.58 0.80
N LYS A 60 -13.80 0.29 1.02
CA LYS A 60 -13.65 -0.35 2.34
C LYS A 60 -12.18 -0.54 2.72
N ASP A 61 -11.36 -0.96 1.76
CA ASP A 61 -9.93 -1.15 1.95
C ASP A 61 -9.22 0.18 2.16
N LEU A 62 -9.60 1.21 1.39
CA LEU A 62 -9.14 2.57 1.55
C LEU A 62 -9.48 3.12 2.95
N ASP A 63 -10.74 2.99 3.39
CA ASP A 63 -11.18 3.48 4.70
C ASP A 63 -10.39 2.81 5.84
N VAL A 64 -10.31 1.47 5.87
CA VAL A 64 -9.61 0.77 6.96
C VAL A 64 -8.10 1.04 6.94
N LEU A 65 -7.48 1.10 5.75
CA LEU A 65 -6.05 1.36 5.62
C LEU A 65 -5.72 2.80 6.03
N ALA A 66 -6.52 3.79 5.63
CA ALA A 66 -6.32 5.18 6.01
C ALA A 66 -6.48 5.39 7.52
N ARG A 67 -7.44 4.70 8.15
CA ARG A 67 -7.59 4.72 9.62
C ARG A 67 -6.39 4.10 10.32
N LEU A 68 -5.85 2.99 9.80
CA LEU A 68 -4.64 2.39 10.34
C LEU A 68 -3.42 3.31 10.18
N ILE A 69 -3.21 3.92 9.01
CA ILE A 69 -2.09 4.85 8.78
C ILE A 69 -2.17 6.06 9.72
N THR A 70 -3.38 6.62 9.90
CA THR A 70 -3.60 7.66 10.92
C THR A 70 -3.24 7.14 12.30
N ALA A 71 -3.58 5.88 12.58
CA ALA A 71 -3.36 5.31 13.88
C ALA A 71 -1.88 5.08 14.24
N GLU A 72 -1.07 4.78 13.24
CA GLU A 72 0.32 4.31 13.39
C GLU A 72 1.37 5.38 13.08
N ALA A 73 1.06 6.32 12.18
CA ALA A 73 2.01 7.29 11.64
C ALA A 73 1.53 8.75 11.75
N GLN A 74 0.64 9.06 12.71
CA GLN A 74 0.25 10.44 12.96
C GLN A 74 1.47 11.28 13.36
N GLY A 75 1.64 12.43 12.70
CA GLY A 75 2.77 13.33 12.94
C GLY A 75 4.06 12.95 12.20
N GLU A 76 4.10 11.83 11.49
CA GLU A 76 5.24 11.44 10.65
C GLU A 76 5.19 12.10 9.25
N PRO A 77 6.32 12.18 8.53
CA PRO A 77 6.37 12.63 7.15
C PRO A 77 5.44 11.81 6.23
N TYR A 78 4.97 12.43 5.14
CA TYR A 78 4.07 11.77 4.17
C TYR A 78 4.62 10.42 3.70
N ASP A 79 5.91 10.32 3.37
CA ASP A 79 6.52 9.08 2.90
C ASP A 79 6.50 7.97 3.95
N ALA A 80 6.58 8.30 5.24
CA ALA A 80 6.42 7.32 6.32
C ALA A 80 4.95 6.83 6.41
N LYS A 81 3.98 7.72 6.18
CA LYS A 81 2.56 7.33 6.10
C LYS A 81 2.31 6.37 4.93
N VAL A 82 2.89 6.65 3.76
CA VAL A 82 2.82 5.75 2.59
C VAL A 82 3.49 4.41 2.91
N ALA A 83 4.65 4.44 3.57
CA ALA A 83 5.41 3.25 3.96
C ALA A 83 4.62 2.30 4.89
N VAL A 84 3.86 2.81 5.87
CA VAL A 84 2.96 1.97 6.69
C VAL A 84 1.91 1.29 5.82
N GLY A 85 1.30 2.02 4.88
CA GLY A 85 0.36 1.45 3.92
C GLY A 85 1.00 0.35 3.06
N ALA A 86 2.21 0.60 2.54
CA ALA A 86 2.95 -0.34 1.73
C ALA A 86 3.31 -1.62 2.49
N VAL A 87 3.67 -1.54 3.78
CA VAL A 87 3.89 -2.73 4.61
C VAL A 87 2.66 -3.64 4.64
N VAL A 88 1.45 -3.07 4.75
CA VAL A 88 0.21 -3.87 4.70
C VAL A 88 0.05 -4.55 3.34
N MET A 89 0.31 -3.83 2.24
CA MET A 89 0.25 -4.39 0.90
C MET A 89 1.28 -5.51 0.70
N ASN A 90 2.52 -5.30 1.11
CA ASN A 90 3.60 -6.29 1.07
C ASN A 90 3.25 -7.56 1.85
N ARG A 91 2.55 -7.42 2.99
CA ARG A 91 2.05 -8.58 3.74
C ARG A 91 1.03 -9.37 2.94
N VAL A 92 0.03 -8.70 2.36
CA VAL A 92 -0.99 -9.33 1.49
C VAL A 92 -0.34 -10.07 0.31
N GLU A 93 0.67 -9.46 -0.32
CA GLU A 93 1.32 -10.00 -1.52
C GLU A 93 2.30 -11.15 -1.23
N SER A 94 2.92 -11.18 -0.05
CA SER A 94 3.98 -12.17 0.27
C SER A 94 3.49 -13.62 0.38
N GLY A 95 2.19 -13.86 0.55
CA GLY A 95 1.63 -15.18 0.83
C GLY A 95 1.96 -15.75 2.22
N LEU A 96 2.73 -15.03 3.05
CA LEU A 96 3.06 -15.40 4.43
C LEU A 96 2.03 -14.89 5.45
N TRP A 97 1.24 -13.90 5.04
CA TRP A 97 0.20 -13.27 5.85
C TRP A 97 -1.19 -13.57 5.29
N ALA A 98 -2.21 -13.00 5.92
CA ALA A 98 -3.58 -13.10 5.41
C ALA A 98 -3.71 -12.47 4.01
N ALA A 99 -4.65 -12.99 3.21
CA ALA A 99 -4.77 -12.67 1.80
C ALA A 99 -5.55 -11.36 1.49
N THR A 100 -6.06 -10.66 2.51
CA THR A 100 -6.80 -9.41 2.31
C THR A 100 -6.30 -8.33 3.28
N ILE A 101 -6.42 -7.07 2.88
CA ILE A 101 -6.04 -5.91 3.70
C ILE A 101 -6.74 -5.96 5.05
N LYS A 102 -8.05 -6.16 5.05
CA LYS A 102 -8.83 -6.28 6.29
C LYS A 102 -8.31 -7.40 7.18
N ASP A 103 -8.04 -8.58 6.62
CA ASP A 103 -7.59 -9.71 7.43
C ASP A 103 -6.17 -9.51 7.97
N VAL A 104 -5.28 -8.84 7.22
CA VAL A 104 -3.95 -8.45 7.70
C VAL A 104 -4.06 -7.44 8.86
N ILE A 105 -4.91 -6.42 8.72
CA ILE A 105 -5.08 -5.38 9.73
C ILE A 105 -5.71 -5.94 11.01
N TYR A 106 -6.77 -6.74 10.87
CA TYR A 106 -7.48 -7.32 12.03
C TYR A 106 -6.89 -8.65 12.51
N GLN A 107 -5.74 -9.06 11.98
CA GLN A 107 -5.15 -10.34 12.30
C GLN A 107 -4.85 -10.44 13.80
N ASN A 108 -5.31 -11.53 14.41
CA ASN A 108 -5.03 -11.90 15.79
C ASN A 108 -4.43 -13.31 15.80
N ILE A 109 -3.20 -13.44 16.29
CA ILE A 109 -2.48 -14.71 16.39
C ILE A 109 -2.24 -15.00 17.87
N ASN A 110 -2.78 -16.10 18.36
CA ASN A 110 -2.63 -16.55 19.76
C ASN A 110 -3.01 -15.48 20.80
N GLY A 111 -4.00 -14.63 20.49
CA GLY A 111 -4.46 -13.55 21.37
C GLY A 111 -3.77 -12.20 21.15
N TYR A 112 -2.77 -12.12 20.27
CA TYR A 112 -2.02 -10.89 19.99
C TYR A 112 -2.45 -10.30 18.64
N TYR A 113 -2.81 -9.02 18.65
CA TYR A 113 -3.12 -8.27 17.43
C TYR A 113 -1.83 -7.80 16.75
N GLN A 114 -1.80 -7.85 15.42
CA GLN A 114 -0.66 -7.36 14.64
C GLN A 114 -0.52 -5.84 14.66
N PHE A 115 -1.62 -5.12 14.93
CA PHE A 115 -1.65 -3.66 15.03
C PHE A 115 -2.35 -3.23 16.33
N THR A 116 -1.65 -2.47 17.16
CA THR A 116 -2.14 -2.01 18.48
C THR A 116 -3.48 -1.24 18.40
N PRO A 117 -3.73 -0.38 17.38
CA PRO A 117 -4.98 0.35 17.19
C PRO A 117 -6.23 -0.52 17.08
N VAL A 118 -6.08 -1.78 16.64
CA VAL A 118 -7.20 -2.73 16.59
C VAL A 118 -7.58 -3.16 18.01
N ALA A 119 -6.58 -3.45 18.84
CA ALA A 119 -6.78 -3.93 20.20
C ALA A 119 -7.40 -2.86 21.12
N ASN A 120 -6.94 -1.61 21.01
CA ASN A 120 -7.37 -0.51 21.88
C ASN A 120 -8.54 0.32 21.30
N GLY A 121 -9.05 -0.05 20.13
CA GLY A 121 -10.19 0.60 19.46
C GLY A 121 -9.88 1.91 18.75
N TRP A 122 -8.62 2.37 18.73
CA TRP A 122 -8.24 3.61 18.03
C TRP A 122 -8.47 3.52 16.52
N ILE A 123 -8.43 2.30 15.96
CA ILE A 123 -8.76 2.04 14.55
C ILE A 123 -10.15 2.56 14.17
N ASN A 124 -11.09 2.71 15.11
CA ASN A 124 -12.46 3.17 14.82
C ASN A 124 -12.58 4.70 14.68
N LYS A 125 -11.49 5.45 14.87
CA LYS A 125 -11.47 6.90 14.67
C LYS A 125 -11.39 7.25 13.19
N PRO A 126 -11.91 8.41 12.76
CA PRO A 126 -11.81 8.86 11.37
C PRO A 126 -10.34 9.07 10.97
N ALA A 127 -10.04 8.81 9.70
CA ALA A 127 -8.72 9.05 9.14
C ALA A 127 -8.44 10.55 8.91
N GLU A 128 -7.17 10.94 9.03
CA GLU A 128 -6.71 12.25 8.59
C GLU A 128 -6.63 12.33 7.05
N SER A 129 -6.81 13.53 6.49
CA SER A 129 -6.80 13.75 5.04
C SER A 129 -5.49 13.32 4.37
N GLU A 130 -4.36 13.49 5.06
CA GLU A 130 -3.05 13.06 4.57
C GLU A 130 -2.91 11.54 4.57
N SER A 131 -3.46 10.86 5.57
CA SER A 131 -3.47 9.40 5.66
C SER A 131 -4.36 8.76 4.59
N ILE A 132 -5.45 9.41 4.20
CA ILE A 132 -6.29 8.97 3.07
C ILE A 132 -5.48 8.99 1.78
N LYS A 133 -4.73 10.07 1.51
CA LYS A 133 -3.85 10.17 0.34
C LYS A 133 -2.74 9.12 0.37
N ALA A 134 -2.14 8.90 1.54
CA ALA A 134 -1.11 7.89 1.71
C ALA A 134 -1.64 6.46 1.47
N ALA A 135 -2.85 6.15 1.95
CA ALA A 135 -3.53 4.88 1.67
C ALA A 135 -3.80 4.71 0.17
N GLN A 136 -4.28 5.74 -0.52
CA GLN A 136 -4.48 5.71 -1.98
C GLN A 136 -3.17 5.43 -2.73
N ALA A 137 -2.07 6.06 -2.31
CA ALA A 137 -0.76 5.84 -2.90
C ALA A 137 -0.29 4.38 -2.71
N ALA A 138 -0.41 3.84 -1.49
CA ALA A 138 -0.05 2.46 -1.21
C ALA A 138 -0.93 1.46 -2.01
N LEU A 139 -2.25 1.68 -2.07
CA LEU A 139 -3.17 0.85 -2.87
C LEU A 139 -2.88 0.92 -4.37
N SER A 140 -2.28 2.02 -4.83
CA SER A 140 -1.81 2.19 -6.21
C SER A 140 -0.42 1.57 -6.46
N GLY A 141 0.19 0.93 -5.46
CA GLY A 141 1.48 0.25 -5.57
C GLY A 141 2.70 1.11 -5.25
N VAL A 142 2.52 2.29 -4.64
CA VAL A 142 3.67 3.09 -4.17
C VAL A 142 4.26 2.46 -2.91
N ASP A 143 5.49 1.97 -3.00
CA ASP A 143 6.23 1.40 -1.87
C ASP A 143 7.63 2.05 -1.70
N PRO A 144 7.83 2.96 -0.74
CA PRO A 144 9.14 3.54 -0.43
C PRO A 144 10.04 2.60 0.40
N THR A 145 9.53 1.42 0.80
CA THR A 145 10.20 0.49 1.72
C THR A 145 10.87 -0.69 1.03
N SER A 146 10.75 -0.81 -0.30
CA SER A 146 11.33 -1.91 -1.08
C SER A 146 10.92 -3.31 -0.60
N GLY A 147 9.66 -3.51 -0.17
CA GLY A 147 9.15 -4.81 0.26
C GLY A 147 9.24 -5.08 1.76
N ALA A 148 9.35 -4.05 2.61
CA ALA A 148 9.34 -4.25 4.06
C ALA A 148 8.01 -4.86 4.54
N GLN A 149 8.07 -5.71 5.56
CA GLN A 149 6.90 -6.37 6.16
C GLN A 149 6.72 -6.00 7.64
N PHE A 150 7.68 -5.24 8.20
CA PHE A 150 7.66 -4.77 9.57
C PHE A 150 8.02 -3.29 9.64
N TYR A 151 7.56 -2.64 10.70
CA TYR A 151 8.02 -1.33 11.09
C TYR A 151 7.95 -1.15 12.61
N TYR A 152 8.69 -0.17 13.12
CA TYR A 152 8.67 0.23 14.52
C TYR A 152 9.18 1.68 14.67
N ASP A 153 8.77 2.35 15.74
CA ASP A 153 9.28 3.68 16.09
C ASP A 153 10.61 3.61 16.86
N ASP A 154 11.23 4.76 17.09
CA ASP A 154 12.49 4.89 17.84
C ASP A 154 12.38 4.54 19.34
N LYS A 155 11.16 4.28 19.85
CA LYS A 155 10.89 3.87 21.25
C LYS A 155 10.74 2.37 21.39
N ALA A 156 10.75 1.62 20.29
CA ALA A 156 10.62 0.17 20.33
C ALA A 156 11.75 -0.48 21.14
N THR A 157 11.38 -1.37 22.06
CA THR A 157 12.32 -2.10 22.93
C THR A 157 12.31 -3.60 22.70
N ASN A 158 11.42 -4.10 21.82
CA ASN A 158 11.31 -5.52 21.52
C ASN A 158 12.54 -5.99 20.73
N THR A 159 13.41 -6.78 21.37
CA THR A 159 14.66 -7.21 20.76
C THR A 159 14.49 -8.03 19.48
N TRP A 160 13.38 -8.76 19.33
CA TRP A 160 13.09 -9.52 18.12
C TRP A 160 12.86 -8.61 16.92
N ILE A 161 12.02 -7.57 17.04
CA ILE A 161 11.77 -6.65 15.91
C ILE A 161 13.02 -5.83 15.58
N LEU A 162 13.77 -5.44 16.60
CA LEU A 162 15.03 -4.70 16.45
C LEU A 162 16.14 -5.53 15.78
N SER A 163 16.00 -6.86 15.73
CA SER A 163 16.96 -7.75 15.06
C SER A 163 16.71 -7.93 13.56
N LYS A 164 15.58 -7.45 13.05
CA LYS A 164 15.19 -7.65 11.65
C LYS A 164 16.11 -6.87 10.70
N PRO A 165 16.40 -7.39 9.49
CA PRO A 165 17.17 -6.65 8.51
C PRO A 165 16.46 -5.35 8.13
N ILE A 166 17.12 -4.21 8.36
CA ILE A 166 16.56 -2.89 8.08
C ILE A 166 16.50 -2.67 6.57
N SER A 167 15.36 -2.18 6.08
CA SER A 167 15.22 -1.68 4.71
C SER A 167 15.52 -0.19 4.64
N VAL A 168 14.76 0.63 5.38
CA VAL A 168 14.83 2.09 5.32
C VAL A 168 14.36 2.70 6.64
N GLN A 169 14.84 3.91 6.94
CA GLN A 169 14.32 4.76 8.01
C GLN A 169 13.75 6.03 7.39
N ILE A 170 12.51 6.38 7.74
CA ILE A 170 11.78 7.55 7.23
C ILE A 170 11.10 8.22 8.43
N GLY A 171 11.48 9.46 8.72
CA GLY A 171 11.05 10.11 9.96
C GLY A 171 11.58 9.36 11.19
N HIS A 172 10.71 9.12 12.17
CA HIS A 172 11.05 8.34 13.37
C HIS A 172 10.73 6.84 13.22
N MET A 173 10.30 6.42 12.03
CA MET A 173 9.91 5.04 11.75
C MET A 173 11.03 4.30 11.02
N THR A 174 11.33 3.08 11.50
CA THR A 174 12.23 2.14 10.83
C THR A 174 11.42 1.00 10.23
N TYR A 175 11.70 0.67 8.97
CA TYR A 175 11.03 -0.37 8.20
C TYR A 175 12.00 -1.52 7.94
N ALA A 176 11.54 -2.76 8.08
CA ALA A 176 12.38 -3.95 8.05
C ALA A 176 11.76 -5.13 7.29
N TYR A 177 12.63 -5.98 6.76
CA TYR A 177 12.27 -7.20 6.03
C TYR A 177 11.84 -8.34 6.98
N ASN A 178 11.19 -9.36 6.40
CA ASN A 178 10.78 -10.55 7.16
C ASN A 178 11.96 -11.36 7.71
#